data_AF-A0A946QHZ0-F1
#
_entry.id   AF-A0A946QHZ0-F1
#
_cell.length_a   1.000
_cell.length_b   1.000
_cell.length_c   1.000
_cell.angle_alpha   90.00
_cell.angle_beta   90.00
_cell.angle_gamma   90.00
#
_symmetry.space_group_name_H-M   'P 1'
#
loop_
_entity.id
_entity.type
_entity.pdbx_description
1 polymer ?
#
loop_
_entity_poly.entity_id
_entity_poly.type
_entity_poly.pdbx_seq_one_letter_code
_entity_poly.pdbx_strand_id
1 'polypeptide(L)'
;MAKYHSTASKGVLRKVLSKIGLGKARDLDEIAAAPEAKWKRPWWVKTVDKPTVDIDWDVKERFDETKIQQKSFATYVGDEESQRLRKHKAEYTKQWVQENRPNYTLRDRA
;
A
#
# COMPACT_ATOMS: atom_id res chain seq x y z
N MET A 1 -17.47 7.57 30.50
CA MET A 1 -15.99 7.50 30.58
C MET A 1 -15.44 7.16 29.21
N ALA A 2 -14.71 8.07 28.56
CA ALA A 2 -14.16 7.83 27.23
C ALA A 2 -12.96 6.88 27.29
N LYS A 3 -13.04 5.74 26.57
CA LYS A 3 -11.97 4.75 26.42
C LYS A 3 -10.98 5.22 25.35
N TYR A 4 -9.83 5.72 25.76
CA TYR A 4 -8.75 6.09 24.84
C TYR A 4 -7.81 4.89 24.64
N HIS A 5 -7.54 4.54 23.38
CA HIS A 5 -6.71 3.42 22.96
C HIS A 5 -5.26 3.88 22.76
N SER A 6 -4.49 4.09 23.83
CA SER A 6 -3.05 4.36 23.72
C SER A 6 -2.28 3.66 24.85
N THR A 7 -1.20 2.97 24.48
CA THR A 7 -0.31 2.20 25.35
C THR A 7 0.77 3.04 26.06
N ALA A 8 0.82 4.35 25.82
CA ALA A 8 1.75 5.26 26.50
C ALA A 8 1.09 5.95 27.69
N SER A 9 1.84 6.16 28.78
CA SER A 9 1.35 6.96 29.91
C SER A 9 1.07 8.40 29.45
N LYS A 10 -0.11 8.94 29.83
CA LYS A 10 -0.59 10.29 29.41
C LYS A 10 0.44 11.40 29.61
N GLY A 11 1.30 11.28 30.63
CA GLY A 11 2.35 12.25 30.94
C GLY A 11 3.49 12.27 29.92
N VAL A 12 3.91 11.11 29.40
CA VAL A 12 4.96 11.03 28.38
C VAL A 12 4.45 11.56 27.05
N LEU A 13 3.24 11.15 26.65
CA LEU A 13 2.60 11.66 25.42
C LEU A 13 2.45 13.19 25.45
N ARG A 14 1.93 13.76 26.56
CA ARG A 14 1.78 15.21 26.69
C ARG A 14 3.11 15.96 26.66
N LYS A 15 4.17 15.40 27.26
CA LYS A 15 5.52 15.99 27.25
C LYS A 15 6.15 15.96 25.85
N VAL A 16 5.90 14.91 25.07
CA VAL A 16 6.33 14.84 23.66
C VAL A 16 5.54 15.83 22.81
N LEU A 17 4.20 15.84 22.95
CA LEU A 17 3.33 16.78 22.22
C LEU A 17 3.65 18.24 22.55
N SER A 18 3.93 18.59 23.81
CA SER A 18 4.30 19.96 24.18
C SER A 18 5.62 20.41 23.54
N LYS A 19 6.58 19.49 23.32
CA LYS A 19 7.86 19.81 22.66
C LYS A 19 7.69 20.12 21.18
N ILE A 20 6.63 19.64 20.55
CA ILE A 20 6.31 19.89 19.14
C ILE A 20 5.14 20.87 18.97
N GLY A 21 4.81 21.67 19.99
CA GLY A 21 3.76 22.70 19.92
C GLY A 21 2.32 22.21 20.09
N LEU A 22 2.10 20.91 20.25
CA LEU A 22 0.78 20.26 20.28
C LEU A 22 0.29 19.90 21.69
N GLY A 23 0.90 20.45 22.74
CA GLY A 23 0.62 20.09 24.14
C GLY A 23 -0.80 20.43 24.63
N LYS A 24 -1.56 21.22 23.87
CA LYS A 24 -2.95 21.60 24.15
C LYS A 24 -3.98 20.83 23.32
N ALA A 25 -3.55 19.99 22.38
CA ALA A 25 -4.46 19.24 21.53
C ALA A 25 -5.33 18.28 22.36
N ARG A 26 -6.64 18.35 22.13
CA ARG A 26 -7.66 17.60 22.89
C ARG A 26 -7.87 16.19 22.35
N ASP A 27 -7.74 16.02 21.04
CA ASP A 27 -7.90 14.77 20.32
C ASP A 27 -6.90 14.66 19.16
N LEU A 28 -7.03 13.58 18.38
CA LEU A 28 -6.17 13.30 17.24
C LEU A 28 -6.49 14.21 16.04
N ASP A 29 -7.70 14.77 15.97
CA ASP A 29 -8.11 15.65 14.87
C ASP A 29 -7.42 17.01 15.01
N GLU A 30 -7.32 17.54 16.23
CA GLU A 30 -6.53 18.75 16.50
C GLU A 30 -5.02 18.54 16.24
N ILE A 31 -4.48 17.34 16.51
CA ILE A 31 -3.10 16.98 16.17
C ILE A 31 -2.93 16.91 14.65
N ALA A 32 -3.83 16.24 13.93
CA ALA A 32 -3.76 16.07 12.48
C ALA A 32 -3.94 17.39 11.71
N ALA A 33 -4.74 18.32 12.25
CA ALA A 33 -4.96 19.63 11.66
C ALA A 33 -3.78 20.60 11.85
N ALA A 34 -2.89 20.32 12.79
CA ALA A 34 -1.81 21.22 13.15
C ALA A 34 -0.78 21.38 12.02
N PRO A 35 -0.22 22.58 11.81
CA PRO A 35 0.80 22.82 10.79
C PRO A 35 2.01 21.88 10.90
N GLU A 36 2.38 21.50 12.13
CA GLU A 36 3.50 20.62 12.45
C GLU A 36 3.25 19.16 12.05
N ALA A 37 1.98 18.75 11.93
CA ALA A 37 1.59 17.43 11.45
C ALA A 37 1.54 17.36 9.91
N LYS A 38 1.61 18.50 9.21
CA LYS A 38 1.64 18.52 7.75
C LYS A 38 3.00 18.07 7.24
N TRP A 39 3.01 17.07 6.36
CA TRP A 39 4.21 16.65 5.67
C TRP A 39 4.79 17.82 4.86
N LYS A 40 6.00 18.29 5.21
CA LYS A 40 6.73 19.29 4.43
C LYS A 40 7.19 18.70 3.09
N ARG A 41 6.43 18.95 2.03
CA ARG A 41 6.76 18.45 0.68
C ARG A 41 8.03 19.16 0.15
N PRO A 42 8.86 18.47 -0.66
CA PRO A 42 9.96 19.12 -1.39
C PRO A 42 9.49 20.28 -2.28
N TRP A 43 10.38 21.21 -2.59
CA TRP A 43 10.04 22.46 -3.31
C TRP A 43 9.45 22.27 -4.70
N TRP A 44 9.74 21.15 -5.37
CA TRP A 44 9.22 20.82 -6.69
C TRP A 44 7.81 20.20 -6.68
N VAL A 45 7.27 19.86 -5.51
CA VAL A 45 5.92 19.30 -5.39
C VAL A 45 4.89 20.43 -5.45
N LYS A 46 4.01 20.39 -6.45
CA LYS A 46 2.88 21.31 -6.59
C LYS A 46 1.62 20.66 -6.06
N THR A 47 0.79 21.41 -5.36
CA THR A 47 -0.50 20.95 -4.81
C THR A 47 -1.65 21.66 -5.50
N VAL A 48 -2.78 20.97 -5.61
CA VAL A 48 -4.06 21.51 -6.07
C VAL A 48 -5.12 21.18 -5.04
N ASP A 49 -6.09 22.07 -4.84
CA ASP A 49 -7.14 21.88 -3.83
C ASP A 49 -8.15 20.80 -4.23
N LYS A 50 -8.30 20.56 -5.54
CA LYS A 50 -9.22 19.58 -6.11
C LYS A 50 -8.48 18.66 -7.09
N PRO A 51 -8.91 17.40 -7.24
CA PRO A 51 -8.39 16.51 -8.27
C PRO A 51 -8.43 17.18 -9.65
N THR A 52 -7.41 16.96 -10.46
CA THR A 52 -7.33 17.49 -11.84
C THR A 52 -8.18 16.69 -12.84
N VAL A 53 -8.81 15.62 -12.38
CA VAL A 53 -9.70 14.75 -13.15
C VAL A 53 -11.04 14.69 -12.43
N ASP A 54 -12.11 14.63 -13.20
CA ASP A 54 -13.44 14.47 -12.64
C ASP A 54 -13.56 13.07 -12.01
N ILE A 55 -14.18 13.03 -10.84
CA ILE A 55 -14.46 11.80 -10.10
C ILE A 55 -15.98 11.64 -10.09
N ASP A 56 -16.47 10.57 -10.70
CA ASP A 56 -17.83 10.13 -10.50
C ASP A 56 -17.95 9.52 -9.10
N TRP A 57 -18.59 10.25 -8.19
CA TRP A 57 -18.74 9.84 -6.80
C TRP A 57 -19.88 8.83 -6.59
N ASP A 58 -20.82 8.72 -7.55
CA ASP A 58 -21.98 7.82 -7.43
C ASP A 58 -21.58 6.35 -7.66
N VAL A 59 -20.51 6.13 -8.43
CA VAL A 59 -19.98 4.77 -8.71
C VAL A 59 -18.71 4.41 -7.93
N LYS A 60 -18.23 5.31 -7.07
CA LYS A 60 -16.95 5.12 -6.38
C LYS A 60 -17.08 4.17 -5.21
N GLU A 61 -16.48 2.99 -5.33
CA GLU A 61 -16.26 2.07 -4.22
C GLU A 61 -14.82 2.08 -3.69
N ARG A 62 -14.62 1.53 -2.48
CA ARG A 62 -13.28 1.35 -1.93
C ARG A 62 -12.55 0.29 -2.75
N PHE A 63 -11.34 0.61 -3.21
CA PHE A 63 -10.49 -0.33 -3.91
C PHE A 63 -10.22 -1.58 -3.07
N ASP A 64 -10.54 -2.74 -3.63
CA ASP A 64 -10.26 -4.05 -3.05
C ASP A 64 -9.02 -4.65 -3.72
N GLU A 65 -7.89 -4.62 -3.00
CA GLU A 65 -6.62 -5.14 -3.48
C GLU A 65 -6.63 -6.66 -3.74
N THR A 66 -7.61 -7.39 -3.22
CA THR A 66 -7.70 -8.84 -3.45
C THR A 66 -8.18 -9.18 -4.85
N LYS A 67 -8.86 -8.22 -5.50
CA LYS A 67 -9.41 -8.35 -6.85
C LYS A 67 -8.46 -7.94 -7.96
N ILE A 68 -7.22 -7.55 -7.64
CA ILE A 68 -6.22 -7.21 -8.66
C ILE A 68 -5.76 -8.45 -9.41
N GLN A 69 -5.43 -8.29 -10.70
CA GLN A 69 -5.01 -9.38 -11.58
C GLN A 69 -3.90 -10.26 -10.98
N GLN A 70 -2.96 -9.70 -10.23
CA GLN A 70 -1.85 -10.45 -9.62
C GLN A 70 -2.32 -11.44 -8.54
N LYS A 71 -3.46 -11.17 -7.88
CA LYS A 71 -4.06 -12.02 -6.84
C LYS A 71 -5.24 -12.84 -7.35
N SER A 72 -6.06 -12.26 -8.23
CA SER A 72 -7.32 -12.83 -8.73
C SER A 72 -7.24 -13.33 -10.17
N PHE A 73 -6.05 -13.60 -10.72
CA PHE A 73 -5.89 -14.08 -12.10
C PHE A 73 -6.84 -15.24 -12.45
N ALA A 74 -6.97 -16.22 -11.54
CA ALA A 74 -7.84 -17.37 -11.72
C ALA A 74 -9.33 -16.99 -11.80
N THR A 75 -9.76 -15.91 -11.15
CA THR A 75 -11.12 -15.38 -11.26
C THR A 75 -11.44 -14.89 -12.68
N TYR A 76 -10.44 -14.43 -13.44
CA TYR A 76 -10.63 -13.92 -14.80
C TYR A 76 -10.51 -14.99 -15.87
N VAL A 77 -9.58 -15.95 -15.72
CA VAL A 77 -9.31 -16.99 -16.74
C VAL A 77 -9.91 -18.36 -16.41
N GLY A 78 -10.40 -18.54 -15.19
CA GLY A 78 -10.85 -19.83 -14.65
C GLY A 78 -9.73 -20.59 -13.93
N ASP A 79 -10.11 -21.39 -12.94
CA ASP A 79 -9.17 -22.18 -12.13
C ASP A 79 -8.41 -23.22 -12.97
N GLU A 80 -9.09 -23.89 -13.89
CA GLU A 80 -8.48 -24.91 -14.75
C GLU A 80 -7.40 -24.32 -15.66
N GLU A 81 -7.69 -23.20 -16.32
CA GLU A 81 -6.74 -22.52 -17.20
C GLU A 81 -5.57 -21.93 -16.42
N SER A 82 -5.85 -21.32 -15.26
CA SER A 82 -4.81 -20.83 -14.36
C SER A 82 -3.85 -21.95 -13.93
N GLN A 83 -4.39 -23.13 -13.59
CA GLN A 83 -3.57 -24.30 -13.25
C GLN A 83 -2.80 -24.84 -14.46
N ARG A 84 -3.42 -24.89 -15.64
CA ARG A 84 -2.77 -25.33 -16.89
C ARG A 84 -1.58 -24.44 -17.22
N LEU A 85 -1.75 -23.11 -17.17
CA LEU A 85 -0.68 -22.14 -17.44
C LEU A 85 0.45 -22.23 -16.39
N ARG A 86 0.12 -22.46 -15.12
CA ARG A 86 1.13 -22.67 -14.07
C ARG A 86 1.97 -23.92 -14.32
N LYS A 87 1.34 -25.04 -14.68
CA LYS A 87 2.05 -26.29 -15.03
C LYS A 87 2.93 -26.09 -16.25
N HIS A 88 2.37 -25.52 -17.31
CA HIS A 88 3.09 -25.22 -18.54
C HIS A 88 4.33 -24.34 -18.28
N LYS A 89 4.17 -23.25 -17.50
CA LYS A 89 5.31 -22.41 -17.10
C LYS A 89 6.40 -23.20 -16.37
N ALA A 90 6.01 -24.06 -15.43
CA ALA A 90 6.95 -24.86 -14.64
C ALA A 90 7.73 -25.86 -15.51
N GLU A 91 7.04 -26.55 -16.43
CA GLU A 91 7.62 -27.51 -17.37
C GLU A 91 8.65 -26.84 -18.30
N TYR A 92 8.27 -25.76 -18.97
CA TYR A 92 9.19 -25.04 -19.87
C TYR A 92 10.35 -24.40 -19.13
N THR A 93 10.11 -23.85 -17.93
CA THR A 93 11.20 -23.30 -17.11
C THR A 93 12.20 -24.39 -16.76
N LYS A 94 11.73 -25.58 -16.35
CA LYS A 94 12.60 -26.72 -16.05
C LYS A 94 13.38 -27.18 -17.29
N GLN A 95 12.70 -27.32 -18.43
CA GLN A 95 13.32 -27.70 -19.69
C GLN A 95 14.42 -26.70 -20.09
N TRP A 96 14.14 -25.39 -20.04
CA TRP A 96 15.11 -24.37 -20.44
C TRP A 96 16.32 -24.29 -19.52
N VAL A 97 16.15 -24.59 -18.23
CA VAL A 97 17.27 -24.75 -17.30
C VAL A 97 18.13 -25.96 -17.67
N GLN A 98 17.51 -27.10 -18.02
CA GLN A 98 18.23 -28.31 -18.43
C GLN A 98 18.97 -28.13 -19.76
N GLU A 99 18.40 -27.36 -20.69
CA GLU A 99 18.99 -27.04 -21.99
C GLU A 99 20.09 -25.97 -21.91
N ASN A 100 20.36 -25.38 -20.73
CA ASN A 100 21.24 -24.22 -20.56
C ASN A 100 20.90 -23.07 -21.52
N ARG A 101 19.60 -22.80 -21.70
CA ARG A 101 19.16 -21.70 -22.55
C ARG A 101 19.72 -20.36 -22.02
N PRO A 102 20.19 -19.45 -22.90
CA PRO A 102 20.61 -18.12 -22.47
C PRO A 102 19.52 -17.42 -21.64
N ASN A 103 19.90 -16.81 -20.51
CA ASN A 103 19.03 -16.18 -19.50
C ASN A 103 18.11 -17.14 -18.69
N TYR A 104 18.25 -18.45 -18.89
CA TYR A 104 17.53 -19.48 -18.14
C TYR A 104 18.50 -20.46 -17.48
N THR A 105 19.79 -20.14 -17.41
CA THR A 105 20.75 -21.01 -16.74
C THR A 105 20.44 -21.11 -15.26
N LEU A 106 20.93 -22.16 -14.59
CA LEU A 106 20.76 -22.30 -13.14
C LEU A 106 21.33 -21.08 -12.39
N ARG A 107 22.43 -20.49 -12.89
CA ARG A 107 23.05 -19.28 -12.33
C ARG A 107 22.15 -18.05 -12.43
N ASP A 108 21.40 -17.89 -13.52
CA ASP A 108 20.51 -16.73 -13.71
C ASP A 108 19.26 -16.80 -12.80
N ARG A 109 19.02 -17.96 -12.18
CA ARG A 109 17.79 -18.27 -11.43
C ARG A 109 18.02 -18.64 -9.96
N ALA A 110 19.27 -18.71 -9.50
CA ALA A 110 19.66 -18.96 -8.12
C ALA A 110 19.91 -17.64 -7.38
#